data_AF-M1DU97-F1
#
_entry.id   AF-M1DU97-F1
#
_cell.length_a   1.000
_cell.length_b   1.000
_cell.length_c   1.000
_cell.angle_alpha   90.00
_cell.angle_beta   90.00
_cell.angle_gamma   90.00
#
_symmetry.space_group_name_H-M   'P 1'
#
loop_
_entity.id
_entity.type
_entity.pdbx_description
1 polymer ?
#
loop_
_entity_poly.entity_id
_entity_poly.type
_entity_poly.pdbx_seq_one_letter_code
_entity_poly.pdbx_strand_id
1 'polypeptide(L)'
;MPTHEIPDLVLLECFYRSLNPRNIGLIDRLMPGDREKYSYETAAKFLDLVAKTNNDTEKNHQLIILLGHMNNLTQKVEELEVMSKQKSKCRPPIEKGRSMDIENKHIKDILLTILQQLNEQDRVLEKIRENVEVLNQMSGSHSRSIQLIETLLGYVMPHLHQAQGKGSPNDVLTNPKSEI
;
A
#
# COMPACT_ATOMS: atom_id res chain seq x y z
N MET A 1 -84.19 30.54 16.53
CA MET A 1 -82.87 30.37 15.92
C MET A 1 -82.98 29.21 14.94
N PRO A 2 -82.95 29.43 13.62
CA PRO A 2 -82.96 28.30 12.69
C PRO A 2 -81.57 27.67 12.71
N THR A 3 -81.48 26.42 13.15
CA THR A 3 -80.29 25.58 12.95
C THR A 3 -80.17 25.30 11.46
N HIS A 4 -79.25 26.00 10.79
CA HIS A 4 -78.83 25.65 9.43
C HIS A 4 -77.95 24.40 9.49
N GLU A 5 -78.57 23.25 9.75
CA GLU A 5 -77.89 21.97 9.59
C GLU A 5 -77.82 21.65 8.10
N ILE A 6 -76.59 21.43 7.61
CA ILE A 6 -76.35 21.02 6.23
C ILE A 6 -76.98 19.63 6.08
N PRO A 7 -77.83 19.39 5.06
CA PRO A 7 -78.41 18.06 4.85
C PRO A 7 -77.31 17.02 4.65
N ASP A 8 -77.39 15.88 5.35
CA ASP A 8 -76.46 14.75 5.27
C ASP A 8 -76.13 14.33 3.83
N LEU A 9 -77.11 14.46 2.93
CA LEU A 9 -76.97 14.17 1.50
C LEU A 9 -75.91 15.05 0.81
N VAL A 10 -75.87 16.35 1.12
CA VAL A 10 -74.93 17.31 0.54
C VAL A 10 -73.51 17.01 1.01
N LEU A 11 -73.35 16.67 2.30
CA LEU A 11 -72.06 16.28 2.85
C LEU A 11 -71.55 14.96 2.24
N LEU A 12 -72.45 13.99 2.04
CA LEU A 12 -72.14 12.71 1.43
C LEU A 12 -71.72 12.86 -0.05
N GLU A 13 -72.38 13.74 -0.79
CA GLU A 13 -72.08 14.00 -2.20
C GLU A 13 -70.73 14.72 -2.37
N CYS A 14 -70.46 15.75 -1.56
CA CYS A 14 -69.15 16.41 -1.51
C CYS A 14 -68.02 15.43 -1.16
N PHE A 15 -68.27 14.55 -0.19
CA PHE A 15 -67.33 13.52 0.22
C PHE A 15 -67.05 12.55 -0.93
N TYR A 16 -68.07 12.03 -1.60
CA TYR A 16 -67.93 11.11 -2.72
C TYR A 16 -67.08 11.68 -3.85
N ARG A 17 -67.27 12.97 -4.16
CA ARG A 17 -66.56 13.68 -5.22
C ARG A 17 -65.07 13.91 -4.91
N SER A 18 -64.69 13.85 -3.64
CA SER A 18 -63.31 14.00 -3.18
C SER A 18 -62.50 12.70 -3.20
N LEU A 19 -63.14 11.56 -3.43
CA LEU A 19 -62.50 10.25 -3.41
C LEU A 19 -61.70 9.98 -4.69
N ASN A 20 -60.59 9.27 -4.52
CA ASN A 20 -59.83 8.79 -5.68
C ASN A 20 -60.59 7.65 -6.39
N PRO A 21 -60.33 7.40 -7.69
CA PRO A 21 -61.05 6.37 -8.46
C PRO A 21 -60.99 4.95 -7.86
N ARG A 22 -59.89 4.61 -7.17
CA ARG A 22 -59.73 3.32 -6.48
C ARG A 22 -60.68 3.18 -5.31
N ASN A 23 -60.83 4.24 -4.51
CA ASN A 23 -61.72 4.29 -3.35
C ASN A 23 -63.19 4.40 -3.79
N ILE A 24 -63.49 5.10 -4.88
CA ILE A 24 -64.82 5.13 -5.51
C ILE A 24 -65.29 3.71 -5.85
N GLY A 25 -64.46 2.93 -6.55
CA GLY A 25 -64.81 1.55 -6.92
C GLY A 25 -64.98 0.61 -5.72
N LEU A 26 -64.31 0.88 -4.59
CA LEU A 26 -64.51 0.13 -3.33
C LEU A 26 -65.84 0.50 -2.67
N ILE A 27 -66.21 1.78 -2.63
CA ILE A 27 -67.47 2.23 -2.05
C ILE A 27 -68.67 1.78 -2.89
N ASP A 28 -68.61 1.88 -4.23
CA ASP A 28 -69.68 1.39 -5.12
C ASP A 28 -69.96 -0.11 -4.91
N ARG A 29 -68.93 -0.89 -4.56
CA ARG A 29 -69.06 -2.32 -4.25
C ARG A 29 -69.64 -2.59 -2.85
N LEU A 30 -69.39 -1.69 -1.90
CA LEU A 30 -69.89 -1.76 -0.53
C LEU A 30 -71.33 -1.23 -0.41
N MET A 31 -71.75 -0.34 -1.31
CA MET A 31 -73.05 0.34 -1.29
C MET A 31 -73.77 0.26 -2.65
N PRO A 32 -74.21 -0.94 -3.08
CA PRO A 32 -74.97 -1.07 -4.31
C PRO A 32 -76.40 -0.52 -4.12
N GLY A 33 -76.66 0.72 -4.53
CA GLY A 33 -78.01 1.32 -4.54
C GLY A 33 -78.06 2.85 -4.49
N ASP A 34 -79.27 3.42 -4.58
CA ASP A 34 -79.50 4.86 -4.61
C ASP A 34 -78.95 5.57 -3.37
N ARG A 35 -78.14 6.60 -3.61
CA ARG A 35 -77.28 7.30 -2.63
C ARG A 35 -78.06 8.06 -1.56
N GLU A 36 -79.36 8.20 -1.74
CA GLU A 36 -80.30 8.94 -0.88
C GLU A 36 -80.64 8.22 0.44
N LYS A 37 -80.17 6.97 0.64
CA LYS A 37 -80.53 6.14 1.81
C LYS A 37 -79.53 6.12 2.97
N TYR A 38 -78.39 6.79 2.87
CA TYR A 38 -77.28 6.54 3.79
C TYR A 38 -76.95 7.78 4.63
N SER A 39 -76.91 7.59 5.96
CA SER A 39 -76.50 8.64 6.91
C SER A 39 -74.99 8.88 6.89
N TYR A 40 -74.56 10.05 7.35
CA TYR A 40 -73.14 10.37 7.51
C TYR A 40 -72.37 9.33 8.35
N GLU A 41 -72.97 8.82 9.42
CA GLU A 41 -72.37 7.79 10.28
C GLU A 41 -72.04 6.50 9.52
N THR A 42 -72.89 6.14 8.56
CA THR A 42 -72.70 4.96 7.72
C THR A 42 -71.52 5.14 6.76
N ALA A 43 -71.38 6.34 6.18
CA ALA A 43 -70.26 6.68 5.30
C ALA A 43 -68.89 6.67 6.03
N ALA A 44 -68.86 7.14 7.28
CA ALA A 44 -67.65 7.12 8.11
C ALA A 44 -67.13 5.69 8.38
N LYS A 45 -68.04 4.74 8.66
CA LYS A 45 -67.69 3.33 8.86
C LYS A 45 -67.13 2.70 7.58
N PHE A 46 -67.65 3.05 6.42
CA PHE A 46 -67.10 2.59 5.14
C PHE A 46 -65.72 3.17 4.84
N LEU A 47 -65.45 4.43 5.22
CA LEU A 47 -64.13 5.03 5.05
C LEU A 47 -63.06 4.29 5.87
N ASP A 48 -63.36 3.94 7.11
CA ASP A 48 -62.44 3.17 7.96
C ASP A 48 -62.13 1.79 7.33
N LEU A 49 -63.16 1.13 6.79
CA LEU A 49 -63.01 -0.14 6.08
C LEU A 49 -62.17 -0.01 4.80
N VAL A 50 -62.35 1.07 4.02
CA VAL A 50 -61.56 1.36 2.82
C VAL A 50 -60.10 1.68 3.17
N ALA A 51 -59.87 2.47 4.22
CA ALA A 51 -58.52 2.80 4.70
C ALA A 51 -57.77 1.53 5.16
N LYS A 52 -58.44 0.66 5.92
CA LYS A 52 -57.90 -0.63 6.35
C LYS A 52 -57.56 -1.54 5.17
N THR A 53 -58.47 -1.64 4.20
CA THR A 53 -58.30 -2.48 3.00
C THR A 53 -57.17 -1.97 2.09
N ASN A 54 -56.99 -0.66 1.96
CA ASN A 54 -55.87 -0.09 1.19
C ASN A 54 -54.52 -0.41 1.83
N ASN A 55 -54.42 -0.30 3.16
CA ASN A 55 -53.19 -0.62 3.90
C ASN A 55 -52.81 -2.11 3.72
N ASP A 56 -53.79 -3.02 3.81
CA ASP A 56 -53.55 -4.46 3.61
C ASP A 56 -53.15 -4.77 2.16
N THR A 57 -53.72 -4.07 1.18
CA THR A 57 -53.35 -4.23 -0.24
C THR A 57 -51.92 -3.74 -0.51
N GLU A 58 -51.51 -2.64 0.11
CA GLU A 58 -50.16 -2.09 -0.01
C GLU A 58 -49.11 -3.03 0.62
N LYS A 59 -49.40 -3.54 1.83
CA LYS A 59 -48.56 -4.56 2.48
C LYS A 59 -48.43 -5.82 1.62
N ASN A 60 -49.54 -6.30 1.03
CA ASN A 60 -49.51 -7.44 0.12
C ASN A 60 -48.64 -7.17 -1.12
N HIS A 61 -48.68 -5.95 -1.68
CA HIS A 61 -47.81 -5.58 -2.79
C HIS A 61 -46.33 -5.55 -2.39
N GLN A 62 -46.00 -4.98 -1.22
CA GLN A 62 -44.64 -4.98 -0.68
C GLN A 62 -44.11 -6.40 -0.43
N LEU A 63 -44.95 -7.31 0.07
CA LEU A 63 -44.60 -8.72 0.24
C LEU A 63 -44.29 -9.41 -1.10
N ILE A 64 -45.06 -9.13 -2.16
CA ILE A 64 -44.80 -9.67 -3.50
C ILE A 64 -43.46 -9.16 -4.05
N ILE A 65 -43.16 -7.87 -3.88
CA ILE A 65 -41.87 -7.30 -4.30
C ILE A 65 -40.72 -7.96 -3.54
N LEU A 66 -40.86 -8.09 -2.22
CA LEU A 66 -39.82 -8.70 -1.37
C LEU A 66 -39.57 -10.16 -1.77
N LEU A 67 -40.63 -10.92 -2.02
CA LEU A 67 -40.53 -12.30 -2.49
C LEU A 67 -39.79 -12.39 -3.83
N GLY A 68 -40.06 -11.44 -4.75
CA GLY A 68 -39.32 -11.32 -6.01
C GLY A 68 -37.83 -11.07 -5.81
N HIS A 69 -37.47 -10.17 -4.90
CA HIS A 69 -36.06 -9.90 -4.55
C HIS A 69 -35.37 -11.12 -3.94
N MET A 70 -36.06 -11.84 -3.04
CA MET A 70 -35.53 -13.07 -2.45
C MET A 70 -35.27 -14.15 -3.51
N ASN A 71 -36.20 -14.36 -4.45
CA ASN A 71 -36.00 -15.31 -5.54
C ASN A 71 -34.79 -14.95 -6.42
N ASN A 72 -34.61 -13.67 -6.76
CA ASN A 72 -33.43 -13.22 -7.51
C ASN A 72 -32.13 -13.45 -6.74
N LEU A 73 -32.13 -13.19 -5.43
CA LEU A 73 -30.97 -13.41 -4.58
C LEU A 73 -30.62 -14.90 -4.49
N THR A 74 -31.61 -15.77 -4.29
CA THR A 74 -31.43 -17.23 -4.28
C THR A 74 -30.79 -17.73 -5.57
N GLN A 75 -31.27 -17.26 -6.74
CA GLN A 75 -30.68 -17.62 -8.03
C GLN A 75 -29.20 -17.21 -8.12
N LYS A 76 -28.86 -15.97 -7.72
CA LYS A 76 -27.47 -15.49 -7.74
C LYS A 76 -26.56 -16.28 -6.80
N VAL A 77 -27.07 -16.69 -5.64
CA VAL A 77 -26.32 -17.53 -4.69
C VAL A 77 -26.05 -18.91 -5.29
N GLU A 78 -27.03 -19.51 -5.96
CA GLU A 78 -26.88 -20.80 -6.65
C GLU A 78 -25.86 -20.72 -7.80
N GLU A 79 -25.91 -19.66 -8.63
CA GLU A 79 -24.92 -19.40 -9.68
C GLU A 79 -23.51 -19.25 -9.11
N LEU A 80 -23.34 -18.52 -8.00
CA LEU A 80 -22.06 -18.38 -7.30
C LEU A 80 -21.57 -19.72 -6.72
N GLU A 81 -22.46 -20.54 -6.17
CA GLU A 81 -22.12 -21.86 -5.65
C GLU A 81 -21.59 -22.76 -6.78
N VAL A 82 -22.27 -22.80 -7.93
CA VAL A 82 -21.83 -23.55 -9.12
C VAL A 82 -20.47 -23.04 -9.60
N MET A 83 -20.29 -21.72 -9.72
CA MET A 83 -19.02 -21.11 -10.11
C MET A 83 -17.89 -21.45 -9.14
N SER A 84 -18.15 -21.46 -7.83
CA SER A 84 -17.16 -21.79 -6.81
C SER A 84 -16.70 -23.25 -6.91
N LYS A 85 -17.64 -24.18 -7.11
CA LYS A 85 -17.36 -25.60 -7.33
C LYS A 85 -16.57 -25.80 -8.63
N GLN A 86 -16.87 -25.04 -9.68
CA GLN A 86 -16.12 -25.09 -10.93
C GLN A 86 -14.69 -24.52 -10.79
N LYS A 87 -14.52 -23.39 -10.09
CA LYS A 87 -13.18 -22.83 -9.81
C LYS A 87 -12.35 -23.69 -8.86
N SER A 88 -12.97 -24.45 -7.96
CA SER A 88 -12.28 -25.44 -7.12
C SER A 88 -11.71 -26.61 -7.93
N LYS A 89 -12.29 -26.93 -9.11
CA LYS A 89 -11.80 -27.96 -10.03
C LYS A 89 -10.76 -27.46 -11.03
N CYS A 90 -10.67 -26.14 -11.25
CA CYS A 90 -9.80 -25.53 -12.27
C CYS A 90 -8.44 -25.02 -11.74
N ARG A 91 -7.94 -25.52 -10.60
CA ARG A 91 -6.54 -25.30 -10.24
C ARG A 91 -5.88 -26.60 -9.84
N PRO A 92 -5.02 -27.20 -10.68
CA PRO A 92 -4.15 -28.26 -10.22
C PRO A 92 -3.24 -27.69 -9.12
N PRO A 93 -3.16 -28.29 -7.93
CA PRO A 93 -2.14 -27.95 -6.93
C PRO A 93 -0.71 -28.04 -7.48
N ILE A 94 -0.55 -28.78 -8.58
CA ILE A 94 0.71 -29.14 -9.24
C ILE A 94 1.43 -27.95 -9.89
N GLU A 95 0.75 -26.91 -10.34
CA GLU A 95 1.43 -25.78 -11.02
C GLU A 95 2.03 -24.78 -10.02
N LYS A 96 1.37 -24.56 -8.88
CA LYS A 96 1.85 -23.63 -7.84
C LYS A 96 3.07 -24.16 -7.08
N GLY A 97 3.16 -25.48 -6.87
CA GLY A 97 4.32 -26.12 -6.23
C GLY A 97 5.57 -26.06 -7.11
N ARG A 98 5.43 -26.38 -8.41
CA ARG A 98 6.57 -26.37 -9.34
C ARG A 98 7.16 -24.97 -9.55
N SER A 99 6.33 -23.92 -9.62
CA SER A 99 6.83 -22.55 -9.79
C SER A 99 7.57 -22.03 -8.55
N MET A 100 7.09 -22.36 -7.35
CA MET A 100 7.77 -22.02 -6.09
C MET A 100 9.13 -22.74 -5.97
N ASP A 101 9.24 -24.00 -6.40
CA ASP A 101 10.50 -24.74 -6.34
C ASP A 101 11.56 -24.16 -7.30
N ILE A 102 11.16 -23.71 -8.49
CA ILE A 102 12.06 -23.05 -9.45
C ILE A 102 12.53 -21.69 -8.91
N GLU A 103 11.62 -20.89 -8.37
CA GLU A 103 11.94 -19.60 -7.75
C GLU A 103 12.87 -19.77 -6.55
N ASN A 104 12.59 -20.74 -5.67
CA ASN A 104 13.44 -21.07 -4.52
C ASN A 104 14.83 -21.54 -4.95
N LYS A 105 14.94 -22.32 -6.03
CA LYS A 105 16.23 -22.73 -6.58
C LYS A 105 17.01 -21.53 -7.11
N HIS A 106 16.37 -20.66 -7.89
CA HIS A 106 16.99 -19.46 -8.43
C HIS A 106 17.47 -18.51 -7.32
N ILE A 107 16.68 -18.32 -6.26
CA ILE A 107 17.08 -17.53 -5.08
C ILE A 107 18.32 -18.14 -4.41
N LYS A 108 18.34 -19.47 -4.20
CA LYS A 108 19.51 -20.16 -3.63
C LYS A 108 20.76 -19.98 -4.48
N ASP A 109 20.64 -20.10 -5.80
CA ASP A 109 21.77 -19.94 -6.72
C ASP A 109 22.34 -18.51 -6.69
N ILE A 110 21.47 -17.49 -6.64
CA ILE A 110 21.89 -16.09 -6.47
C ILE A 110 22.60 -15.89 -5.14
N LEU A 111 22.04 -16.41 -4.04
CA LEU A 111 22.65 -16.27 -2.71
C LEU A 111 24.03 -16.94 -2.65
N LEU A 112 24.18 -18.14 -3.25
CA LEU A 112 25.47 -18.81 -3.36
C LEU A 112 26.48 -17.98 -4.16
N THR A 113 26.04 -17.37 -5.26
CA THR A 113 26.90 -16.52 -6.09
C THR A 113 27.37 -15.29 -5.30
N ILE A 114 26.49 -14.63 -4.56
CA ILE A 114 26.84 -13.48 -3.71
C ILE A 114 27.83 -13.89 -2.61
N LEU A 115 27.60 -15.02 -1.95
CA LEU A 115 28.51 -15.52 -0.91
C LEU A 115 29.90 -15.82 -1.46
N GLN A 116 29.98 -16.44 -2.65
CA GLN A 116 31.26 -16.68 -3.31
C GLN A 116 31.99 -15.37 -3.63
N GLN A 117 31.28 -14.38 -4.18
CA GLN A 117 31.88 -13.07 -4.49
C GLN A 117 32.38 -12.35 -3.23
N LEU A 118 31.61 -12.39 -2.13
CA LEU A 118 32.03 -11.81 -0.84
C LEU A 118 33.30 -12.49 -0.31
N ASN A 119 33.36 -13.82 -0.36
CA ASN A 119 34.54 -14.56 0.09
C ASN A 119 35.80 -14.20 -0.74
N GLU A 120 35.64 -13.98 -2.05
CA GLU A 120 36.78 -13.61 -2.89
C GLU A 120 37.22 -12.16 -2.61
N GLN A 121 36.28 -11.26 -2.31
CA GLN A 121 36.57 -9.91 -1.87
C GLN A 121 37.30 -9.89 -0.52
N ASP A 122 36.86 -10.68 0.44
CA ASP A 122 37.52 -10.82 1.75
C ASP A 122 38.98 -11.29 1.57
N ARG A 123 39.23 -12.27 0.70
CA ARG A 123 40.60 -12.73 0.39
C ARG A 123 41.46 -11.63 -0.21
N VAL A 124 40.91 -10.76 -1.06
CA VAL A 124 41.64 -9.62 -1.61
C VAL A 124 41.91 -8.58 -0.53
N LEU A 125 40.95 -8.32 0.36
CA LEU A 125 41.10 -7.39 1.47
C LEU A 125 42.20 -7.83 2.44
N GLU A 126 42.28 -9.13 2.76
CA GLU A 126 43.34 -9.69 3.60
C GLU A 126 44.74 -9.46 2.98
N LYS A 127 44.89 -9.67 1.67
CA LYS A 127 46.16 -9.38 0.97
C LYS A 127 46.52 -7.90 1.00
N ILE A 128 45.54 -7.01 0.87
CA ILE A 128 45.76 -5.56 1.00
C ILE A 128 46.24 -5.24 2.41
N ARG A 129 45.61 -5.85 3.44
CA ARG A 129 46.01 -5.67 4.84
C ARG A 129 47.47 -6.09 5.07
N GLU A 130 47.86 -7.26 4.58
CA GLU A 130 49.25 -7.75 4.66
C GLU A 130 50.23 -6.80 3.98
N ASN A 131 49.92 -6.31 2.77
CA ASN A 131 50.75 -5.35 2.06
C ASN A 131 50.92 -4.03 2.83
N VAL A 132 49.84 -3.52 3.43
CA VAL A 132 49.88 -2.31 4.26
C VAL A 132 50.76 -2.53 5.48
N GLU A 133 50.70 -3.71 6.12
CA GLU A 133 51.53 -4.05 7.26
C GLU A 133 53.03 -4.06 6.89
N VAL A 134 53.39 -4.71 5.79
CA VAL A 134 54.78 -4.73 5.28
C VAL A 134 55.26 -3.32 4.94
N LEU A 135 54.43 -2.52 4.26
CA LEU A 135 54.78 -1.14 3.92
C LEU A 135 55.00 -0.27 5.16
N ASN A 136 54.17 -0.44 6.19
CA ASN A 136 54.30 0.28 7.45
C ASN A 136 55.61 -0.09 8.19
N GLN A 137 55.97 -1.37 8.21
CA GLN A 137 57.24 -1.84 8.79
C GLN A 137 58.45 -1.25 8.06
N MET A 138 58.43 -1.26 6.72
CA MET A 138 59.48 -0.69 5.88
C MET A 138 59.59 0.83 6.04
N SER A 139 58.46 1.54 6.05
CA SER A 139 58.43 2.98 6.32
C SER A 139 59.04 3.31 7.69
N GLY A 140 58.69 2.51 8.71
CA GLY A 140 59.25 2.66 10.06
C GLY A 140 60.75 2.34 10.17
N SER A 141 61.28 1.40 9.39
CA SER A 141 62.73 1.14 9.35
C SER A 141 63.47 2.27 8.62
N HIS A 142 62.94 2.74 7.49
CA HIS A 142 63.51 3.87 6.75
C HIS A 142 63.52 5.15 7.56
N SER A 143 62.41 5.47 8.24
CA SER A 143 62.32 6.64 9.12
C SER A 143 63.40 6.64 10.20
N ARG A 144 63.64 5.48 10.85
CA ARG A 144 64.72 5.33 11.84
C ARG A 144 66.10 5.49 11.22
N SER A 145 66.34 4.94 10.03
CA SER A 145 67.61 5.11 9.32
C SER A 145 67.88 6.58 8.96
N ILE A 146 66.86 7.31 8.49
CA ILE A 146 66.97 8.75 8.20
C ILE A 146 67.31 9.52 9.48
N GLN A 147 66.60 9.27 10.58
CA GLN A 147 66.89 9.92 11.88
C GLN A 147 68.32 9.66 12.36
N LEU A 148 68.84 8.43 12.16
CA LEU A 148 70.21 8.10 12.51
C LEU A 148 71.22 8.86 11.65
N ILE A 149 70.99 8.94 10.34
CA ILE A 149 71.84 9.71 9.42
C ILE A 149 71.82 11.20 9.78
N GLU A 150 70.63 11.78 10.01
CA GLU A 150 70.48 13.18 10.44
C GLU A 150 71.25 13.45 11.74
N THR A 151 71.16 12.54 12.71
CA THR A 151 71.90 12.61 13.97
C THR A 151 73.42 12.60 13.74
N LEU A 152 73.92 11.64 12.96
CA LEU A 152 75.35 11.52 12.64
C LEU A 152 75.87 12.75 11.87
N LEU A 153 75.10 13.24 10.91
CA LEU A 153 75.45 14.44 10.16
C LEU A 153 75.51 15.67 11.07
N GLY A 154 74.58 15.79 12.03
CA GLY A 154 74.60 16.82 13.07
C GLY A 154 75.88 16.83 13.91
N TYR A 155 76.47 15.66 14.17
CA TYR A 155 77.77 15.56 14.85
C TYR A 155 78.96 15.91 13.94
N VAL A 156 78.95 15.48 12.68
CA VAL A 156 80.10 15.62 11.77
C VAL A 156 80.20 17.02 11.17
N MET A 157 79.07 17.69 10.90
CA MET A 157 79.04 18.99 10.21
C MET A 157 79.87 20.10 10.90
N PRO A 158 79.80 20.31 12.22
CA PRO A 158 80.63 21.31 12.90
C PRO A 158 82.13 21.11 12.68
N HIS A 159 82.59 19.85 12.62
CA HIS A 159 84.02 19.53 12.44
C HIS A 159 84.51 19.78 11.01
N LEU A 160 83.66 19.56 10.00
CA LEU A 160 83.98 19.83 8.60
C LEU A 160 84.11 21.34 8.33
N HIS A 161 83.24 22.17 8.91
CA HIS A 161 83.36 23.62 8.80
C HIS A 161 84.62 24.17 9.49
N GLN A 162 85.05 23.54 10.58
CA GLN A 162 86.29 23.91 11.26
C GLN A 162 87.55 23.52 10.47
N ALA A 163 87.53 22.39 9.77
CA ALA A 163 88.62 21.95 8.91
C ALA A 163 88.78 22.83 7.65
N GLN A 164 87.68 23.34 7.09
CA GLN A 164 87.69 24.22 5.92
C GLN A 164 88.17 25.65 6.24
N GLY A 165 88.07 26.10 7.50
CA GLY A 165 88.55 27.40 7.97
C GLY A 165 90.05 27.45 8.30
N LYS A 166 90.75 26.30 8.34
CA LYS A 166 92.21 26.25 8.52
C LYS A 166 92.84 25.99 7.14
N GLY A 167 93.34 27.06 6.52
CA GLY A 167 93.96 27.04 5.20
C GLY A 167 95.08 25.98 5.07
N SER A 168 95.12 25.35 3.89
CA SER A 168 96.14 24.38 3.50
C SER A 168 97.53 25.04 3.41
N PRO A 169 98.62 24.41 3.89
CA PRO A 169 99.98 24.89 3.66
C PRO A 169 100.32 24.69 2.18
N ASN A 170 100.49 25.77 1.43
CA ASN A 170 101.01 25.69 0.06
C ASN A 170 102.54 25.49 0.11
N ASP A 171 103.03 24.41 -0.48
CA ASP A 171 104.46 24.18 -0.70
C ASP A 171 105.01 25.23 -1.69
N VAL A 172 105.93 26.06 -1.19
CA VAL A 172 106.72 26.98 -2.01
C VAL A 172 107.82 26.18 -2.70
N LEU A 173 107.60 25.80 -3.96
CA LEU A 173 108.66 25.31 -4.84
C LEU A 173 109.28 26.50 -5.58
N THR A 174 110.46 26.90 -5.13
CA THR A 174 111.33 27.91 -5.74
C THR A 174 111.82 27.47 -7.12
N ASN A 175 111.63 28.33 -8.12
CA ASN A 175 112.12 28.19 -9.49
C ASN A 175 113.57 28.71 -9.62
N PRO A 176 114.53 27.99 -10.23
CA PRO A 176 115.77 28.58 -10.70
C PRO A 176 115.64 29.05 -12.16
N LYS A 177 115.89 30.34 -12.37
CA LYS A 177 116.09 30.96 -13.69
C LYS A 177 117.34 30.38 -14.35
N SER A 178 117.30 30.14 -15.66
CA SER A 178 118.49 30.09 -16.51
C SER A 178 118.41 31.16 -17.58
N GLU A 179 119.32 32.13 -17.47
CA GLU A 179 119.68 33.13 -18.48
C GLU A 179 120.63 32.52 -19.53
N ILE A 180 120.40 32.90 -20.79
CA ILE A 180 121.21 32.81 -22.03
C ILE A 180 121.28 31.42 -22.69
#